data_AF-A0A2I1D788-F1
#
_entry.id   AF-A0A2I1D788-F1
#
_cell.length_a   1.000
_cell.length_b   1.000
_cell.length_c   1.000
_cell.angle_alpha   90.00
_cell.angle_beta   90.00
_cell.angle_gamma   90.00
#
_symmetry.space_group_name_H-M   'P 1'
#
loop_
_entity.id
_entity.type
_entity.pdbx_description
1 polymer ?
#
loop_
_entity_poly.entity_id
_entity_poly.type
_entity_poly.pdbx_seq_one_letter_code
_entity_poly.pdbx_strand_id
1 'polypeptide(L)'
;MGWFPTTRDEDNGWRFDIVSHHGVFIRLLSTAVPAPQTVLKTDRPSRLPSIKDVVIVGVHSGTHLTELNFFADVIHEINQLQPYEFRVFDIKHAHPPPDVSLTNDIEKQPYDRSDTTTTTTTTTTTATEPPDEVIHVPLKRACALNLVIIASVIMTAGLFAWAGSIGDGIAMISIATMSLSTSLACLSSSWKPVLSARPTSAEVPPGDIVISTRNRAMVVVHCTEEITRELYSGTENCRYRLSDRPHRALLGTSTVLLMASVVLFSNCGWTMQTAIGVSYMILNILYWAVPLLMDRRDTWDMSRYVISQRGAAFSPSRPKASFTQTLWYAVQETKRTEWVATGKLAPASPWWDRWLEEALANCENVAWDPVEAKDRWMAMAVQTSKEQMAAAATTRRQTAPALVGDEAEHWFNAVYAAVQEIPRGKVTSYGHIALLLGEPKRPRQVGVCLKHLPGSDSANYFHAGNVPWQRVVNARGMVSHRGPGSAQRQADALRDEGVDVAEDAMGEFSIDLGKFGWFPSVLPSEREEMGVSDVDEIDEMDEGGHS
;
A
#
# COMPACT_ATOMS: atom_id res chain seq x y z
N MET A 1 24.90 35.97 -54.64
CA MET A 1 24.20 35.98 -53.33
C MET A 1 22.94 35.14 -53.46
N GLY A 2 23.07 33.81 -53.49
CA GLY A 2 21.94 32.89 -53.51
C GLY A 2 21.69 32.37 -52.09
N TRP A 3 20.44 32.43 -51.63
CA TRP A 3 20.02 31.95 -50.31
C TRP A 3 19.97 30.41 -50.22
N PHE A 4 20.16 29.74 -51.37
CA PHE A 4 20.36 28.30 -51.50
C PHE A 4 21.81 28.04 -51.91
N PRO A 5 22.46 26.98 -51.41
CA PRO A 5 23.80 26.60 -51.84
C PRO A 5 23.76 26.27 -53.33
N THR A 6 24.29 27.16 -54.17
CA THR A 6 24.42 26.94 -55.62
C THR A 6 25.69 26.17 -55.97
N THR A 7 26.57 25.95 -55.00
CA THR A 7 27.79 25.15 -55.15
C THR A 7 27.57 23.79 -54.52
N ARG A 8 27.67 22.76 -55.36
CA ARG A 8 27.85 21.38 -54.93
C ARG A 8 29.28 21.30 -54.40
N ASP A 9 29.48 21.30 -53.09
CA ASP A 9 30.80 21.05 -52.49
C ASP A 9 31.35 19.74 -53.05
N GLU A 10 32.52 19.83 -53.70
CA GLU A 10 33.27 18.70 -54.27
C GLU A 10 34.10 17.96 -53.22
N ASP A 11 34.01 18.34 -51.94
CA ASP A 11 34.74 17.68 -50.87
C ASP A 11 34.12 16.31 -50.55
N ASN A 12 34.90 15.28 -50.86
CA ASN A 12 34.70 13.86 -50.56
C ASN A 12 34.68 13.61 -49.02
N GLY A 13 33.65 14.13 -48.35
CA GLY A 13 33.32 13.76 -46.98
C GLY A 13 32.45 12.51 -46.95
N TRP A 14 32.67 11.64 -45.96
CA TRP A 14 31.83 10.47 -45.69
C TRP A 14 30.36 10.89 -45.60
N ARG A 15 29.60 10.64 -46.67
CA ARG A 15 28.16 10.76 -46.60
C ARG A 15 27.68 9.66 -45.67
N PHE A 16 27.11 10.04 -44.52
CA PHE A 16 26.29 9.13 -43.74
C PHE A 16 25.06 8.82 -44.59
N ASP A 17 25.20 7.81 -45.44
CA ASP A 17 24.20 7.35 -46.39
C ASP A 17 23.13 6.58 -45.62
N ILE A 18 22.42 7.30 -44.75
CA ILE A 18 21.41 6.71 -43.90
C ILE A 18 20.25 6.26 -44.77
N VAL A 19 19.97 6.94 -45.89
CA VAL A 19 18.83 6.67 -46.78
C VAL A 19 18.96 5.33 -47.52
N SER A 20 20.17 4.83 -47.82
CA SER A 20 20.32 3.49 -48.42
C SER A 20 20.07 2.35 -47.42
N HIS A 21 20.20 2.61 -46.11
CA HIS A 21 19.85 1.66 -45.04
C HIS A 21 18.39 1.77 -44.56
N HIS A 22 17.63 2.80 -44.99
CA HIS A 22 16.23 2.98 -44.55
C HIS A 22 15.29 1.87 -45.04
N GLY A 23 15.59 1.19 -46.15
CA GLY A 23 14.78 0.05 -46.62
C GLY A 23 14.85 -1.17 -45.70
N VAL A 24 15.97 -1.36 -45.00
CA VAL A 24 16.20 -2.49 -44.08
C VAL A 24 15.84 -2.09 -42.65
N PHE A 25 16.14 -0.87 -42.24
CA PHE A 25 15.87 -0.38 -40.88
C PHE A 25 14.38 -0.13 -40.64
N ILE A 26 13.60 0.34 -41.63
CA ILE A 26 12.14 0.50 -41.50
C ILE A 26 11.44 -0.87 -41.32
N ARG A 27 11.97 -1.94 -41.92
CA ARG A 27 11.48 -3.32 -41.71
C ARG A 27 11.84 -3.89 -40.34
N LEU A 28 12.97 -3.49 -39.76
CA LEU A 28 13.37 -3.86 -38.40
C LEU A 28 12.61 -3.04 -37.33
N LEU A 29 12.34 -1.75 -37.61
CA LEU A 29 11.62 -0.86 -36.71
C LEU A 29 10.14 -1.23 -36.56
N SER A 30 9.47 -1.73 -37.61
CA SER A 30 8.08 -2.21 -37.51
C SER A 30 7.90 -3.41 -36.58
N THR A 31 9.00 -4.11 -36.27
CA THR A 31 8.98 -5.33 -35.45
C THR A 31 9.50 -5.08 -34.02
N ALA A 32 10.16 -3.94 -33.77
CA ALA A 32 10.83 -3.62 -32.51
C ALA A 32 10.22 -2.45 -31.73
N VAL A 33 9.20 -1.75 -32.26
CA VAL A 33 8.48 -0.72 -31.51
C VAL A 33 7.32 -1.37 -30.75
N PRO A 34 7.40 -1.50 -29.40
CA PRO A 34 6.21 -1.81 -28.62
C PRO A 34 5.22 -0.67 -28.89
N ALA A 35 4.05 -1.01 -29.42
CA ALA A 35 2.92 -0.14 -29.76
C ALA A 35 3.11 1.38 -29.46
N PRO A 36 3.02 2.29 -30.46
CA PRO A 36 3.19 3.73 -30.27
C PRO A 36 2.21 4.34 -29.24
N GLN A 37 1.20 3.59 -28.81
CA GLN A 37 0.32 3.96 -27.70
C GLN A 37 1.05 4.10 -26.35
N THR A 38 2.21 3.48 -26.16
CA THR A 38 3.01 3.63 -24.93
C THR A 38 3.80 4.95 -24.89
N VAL A 39 4.08 5.55 -26.06
CA VAL A 39 4.84 6.82 -26.21
C VAL A 39 3.92 8.04 -26.10
N LEU A 40 2.61 7.86 -26.28
CA LEU A 40 1.60 8.92 -26.16
C LEU A 40 0.71 8.66 -24.94
N LYS A 41 1.29 8.69 -23.73
CA LYS A 41 0.47 9.03 -22.55
C LYS A 41 0.01 10.47 -22.72
N THR A 42 -1.14 10.67 -23.38
CA THR A 42 -1.81 11.98 -23.45
C THR A 42 -2.45 12.37 -22.14
N ASP A 43 -2.49 11.44 -21.18
CA ASP A 43 -3.05 11.67 -19.87
C ASP A 43 -2.03 12.41 -19.01
N ARG A 44 -2.48 13.56 -18.50
CA ARG A 44 -1.65 14.48 -17.73
C ARG A 44 -1.97 14.29 -16.25
N PRO A 45 -0.97 14.18 -15.36
CA PRO A 45 -1.23 13.97 -13.94
C PRO A 45 -2.06 15.11 -13.38
N SER A 46 -3.25 14.80 -12.86
CA SER A 46 -4.17 15.78 -12.27
C SER A 46 -3.73 16.24 -10.88
N ARG A 47 -2.85 15.48 -10.21
CA ARG A 47 -2.34 15.74 -8.86
C ARG A 47 -0.82 15.64 -8.83
N LEU A 48 -0.20 16.41 -7.95
CA LEU A 48 1.21 16.26 -7.60
C LEU A 48 1.49 14.91 -6.90
N PRO A 49 2.74 14.40 -7.00
CA PRO A 49 3.10 13.13 -6.36
C PRO A 49 3.05 13.27 -4.83
N SER A 50 2.22 12.44 -4.19
CA SER A 50 2.16 12.31 -2.73
C SER A 50 3.11 11.23 -2.22
N ILE A 51 3.59 11.38 -0.98
CA ILE A 51 4.32 10.34 -0.25
C ILE A 51 3.30 9.46 0.45
N LYS A 52 3.39 8.16 0.16
CA LYS A 52 2.55 7.13 0.79
C LYS A 52 3.20 6.62 2.07
N ASP A 53 2.44 5.86 2.86
CA ASP A 53 2.91 5.20 4.09
C ASP A 53 3.33 6.17 5.21
N VAL A 54 2.66 7.32 5.27
CA VAL A 54 2.81 8.31 6.35
C VAL A 54 1.46 8.48 7.03
N VAL A 55 1.44 8.40 8.36
CA VAL A 55 0.21 8.60 9.13
C VAL A 55 0.17 10.04 9.61
N ILE A 56 -0.83 10.79 9.18
CA ILE A 56 -1.07 12.17 9.62
C ILE A 56 -2.36 12.18 10.42
N VAL A 57 -2.30 12.71 11.63
CA VAL A 57 -3.47 12.80 12.51
C VAL A 57 -3.68 14.23 12.98
N GLY A 58 -4.89 14.75 12.82
CA GLY A 58 -5.30 16.01 13.43
C GLY A 58 -5.47 15.86 14.94
N VAL A 59 -4.77 16.69 15.71
CA VAL A 59 -4.78 16.69 17.19
C VAL A 59 -6.16 17.05 17.74
N HIS A 60 -6.83 18.02 17.10
CA HIS A 60 -8.15 18.50 17.53
C HIS A 60 -9.28 18.03 16.62
N SER A 61 -9.03 17.93 15.31
CA SER A 61 -10.06 17.57 14.33
C SER A 61 -10.27 16.05 14.22
N GLY A 62 -9.34 15.23 14.73
CA GLY A 62 -9.39 13.77 14.58
C GLY A 62 -9.28 13.31 13.13
N THR A 63 -8.83 14.18 12.22
CA THR A 63 -8.59 13.81 10.82
C THR A 63 -7.49 12.75 10.75
N HIS A 64 -7.66 11.76 9.86
CA HIS A 64 -6.70 10.69 9.68
C HIS A 64 -6.36 10.53 8.20
N LEU A 65 -5.13 10.82 7.82
CA LEU A 65 -4.63 10.72 6.45
C LEU A 65 -3.45 9.75 6.40
N THR A 66 -3.32 9.06 5.27
CA THR A 66 -2.29 8.01 5.06
C THR A 66 -1.25 8.38 4.00
N GLU A 67 -1.38 9.59 3.46
CA GLU A 67 -0.47 10.15 2.48
C GLU A 67 -0.16 11.59 2.83
N LEU A 68 1.08 11.99 2.55
CA LEU A 68 1.55 13.36 2.66
C LEU A 68 1.59 13.99 1.27
N ASN A 69 0.97 15.15 1.17
CA ASN A 69 1.01 16.01 0.00
C ASN A 69 2.43 16.51 -0.34
N PHE A 70 2.63 16.93 -1.60
CA PHE A 70 3.94 17.28 -2.13
C PHE A 70 4.54 18.51 -1.43
N PHE A 71 3.77 19.60 -1.26
CA PHE A 71 4.31 20.80 -0.63
C PHE A 71 4.58 20.61 0.86
N ALA A 72 3.82 19.73 1.52
CA ALA A 72 4.11 19.31 2.88
C ALA A 72 5.42 18.52 2.98
N ASP A 73 5.76 17.65 2.00
CA ASP A 73 7.08 17.00 1.96
C ASP A 73 8.22 18.00 1.74
N VAL A 74 8.03 18.99 0.86
CA VAL A 74 9.05 20.01 0.60
C VAL A 74 9.43 20.74 1.89
N ILE A 75 8.48 20.95 2.80
CA ILE A 75 8.72 21.58 4.10
C ILE A 75 9.42 20.62 5.06
N HIS A 76 8.85 19.43 5.28
CA HIS A 76 9.28 18.54 6.36
C HIS A 76 10.44 17.62 6.00
N GLU A 77 10.65 17.38 4.70
CA GLU A 77 11.62 16.43 4.14
C GLU A 77 11.57 15.09 4.85
N ILE A 78 10.39 14.47 4.83
CA ILE A 78 10.08 13.29 5.66
C ILE A 78 11.04 12.13 5.35
N ASN A 79 11.47 12.01 4.10
CA ASN A 79 12.40 10.98 3.65
C ASN A 79 13.83 11.13 4.23
N GLN A 80 14.20 12.30 4.73
CA GLN A 80 15.52 12.56 5.31
C GLN A 80 15.55 12.39 6.84
N LEU A 81 14.40 12.11 7.47
CA LEU A 81 14.30 11.90 8.91
C LEU A 81 15.02 10.62 9.34
N GLN A 82 15.81 10.73 10.39
CA GLN A 82 16.45 9.58 11.03
C GLN A 82 15.42 8.76 11.83
N PRO A 83 15.66 7.46 12.06
CA PRO A 83 14.77 6.65 12.89
C PRO A 83 14.58 7.24 14.29
N TYR A 84 13.33 7.29 14.75
CA TYR A 84 12.93 7.85 16.06
C TYR A 84 13.22 9.35 16.26
N GLU A 85 13.54 10.08 15.19
CA GLU A 85 13.74 11.53 15.27
C GLU A 85 12.44 12.27 15.61
N PHE A 86 12.55 13.34 16.40
CA PHE A 86 11.44 14.21 16.77
C PHE A 86 11.70 15.65 16.31
N ARG A 87 10.73 16.25 15.62
CA ARG A 87 10.76 17.66 15.19
C ARG A 87 9.45 18.36 15.49
N VAL A 88 9.55 19.66 15.80
CA VAL A 88 8.41 20.54 16.02
C VAL A 88 8.49 21.72 15.06
N PHE A 89 7.42 21.97 14.32
CA PHE A 89 7.30 23.10 13.41
C PHE A 89 6.13 23.98 13.81
N ASP A 90 6.35 25.30 13.81
CA ASP A 90 5.27 26.27 13.73
C ASP A 90 5.16 26.76 12.29
N ILE A 91 3.97 26.66 11.74
CA ILE A 91 3.67 27.20 10.41
C ILE A 91 2.56 28.22 10.55
N LYS A 92 2.85 29.46 10.14
CA LYS A 92 1.91 30.58 10.12
C LYS A 92 1.87 31.21 8.73
N HIS A 93 0.76 31.83 8.36
CA HIS A 93 0.72 32.64 7.14
C HIS A 93 1.58 33.90 7.31
N ALA A 94 2.42 34.21 6.31
CA ALA A 94 3.30 35.38 6.32
C ALA A 94 2.53 36.70 6.21
N HIS A 95 1.45 36.68 5.45
CA HIS A 95 0.46 37.74 5.40
C HIS A 95 -0.84 37.20 5.97
N PRO A 96 -1.46 37.87 6.96
CA PRO A 96 -2.84 37.57 7.31
C PRO A 96 -3.68 37.69 6.02
N PRO A 97 -4.67 36.82 5.81
CA PRO A 97 -5.61 37.00 4.70
C PRO A 97 -6.18 38.43 4.79
N PRO A 98 -6.41 39.13 3.66
CA PRO A 98 -7.06 40.43 3.70
C PRO A 98 -8.37 40.30 4.46
N ASP A 99 -8.50 41.09 5.52
CA ASP A 99 -9.67 41.10 6.39
C ASP A 99 -10.90 41.47 5.55
N VAL A 100 -11.79 40.51 5.29
CA VAL A 100 -13.11 40.79 4.71
C VAL A 100 -13.99 41.31 5.84
N SER A 101 -13.61 42.46 6.38
CA SER A 101 -14.38 43.24 7.34
C SER A 101 -14.67 44.59 6.71
N LEU A 102 -15.67 44.63 5.81
CA LEU A 102 -16.48 45.82 5.47
C LEU A 102 -17.54 45.43 4.43
N THR A 103 -18.69 44.97 4.91
CA THR A 103 -20.05 45.29 4.40
C THR A 103 -21.07 44.72 5.39
N ASN A 104 -20.95 45.14 6.66
CA ASN A 104 -22.09 45.14 7.56
C ASN A 104 -22.92 46.37 7.20
N ASP A 105 -23.80 46.27 6.20
CA ASP A 105 -24.88 47.24 5.94
C ASP A 105 -25.88 46.65 4.93
N ILE A 106 -26.63 45.60 5.30
CA ILE A 106 -28.01 45.44 4.80
C ILE A 106 -28.91 45.01 5.97
N GLU A 107 -29.60 46.04 6.44
CA GLU A 107 -30.82 46.13 7.20
C GLU A 107 -31.79 44.92 7.08
N LYS A 108 -32.26 44.47 8.25
CA LYS A 108 -33.41 43.56 8.40
C LYS A 108 -34.66 44.17 7.76
N GLN A 109 -35.27 43.53 6.77
CA GLN A 109 -36.72 43.64 6.53
C GLN A 109 -37.34 42.32 6.05
N PRO A 110 -38.63 42.06 6.39
CA PRO A 110 -39.25 40.75 6.27
C PRO A 110 -39.86 40.50 4.88
N TYR A 111 -39.93 39.22 4.54
CA TYR A 111 -40.53 38.65 3.34
C TYR A 111 -42.02 38.96 3.24
N ASP A 112 -42.44 39.66 2.19
CA ASP A 112 -43.84 39.79 1.80
C ASP A 112 -44.07 39.36 0.34
N ARG A 113 -45.25 38.79 0.10
CA ARG A 113 -45.60 37.94 -1.04
C ARG A 113 -46.69 38.63 -1.86
N SER A 114 -46.45 38.93 -3.15
CA SER A 114 -47.52 39.12 -4.16
C SER A 114 -47.00 39.28 -5.60
N ASP A 115 -47.34 38.29 -6.43
CA ASP A 115 -47.99 38.31 -7.76
C ASP A 115 -47.88 39.51 -8.75
N THR A 116 -47.64 39.13 -10.04
CA THR A 116 -48.27 39.66 -11.30
C THR A 116 -47.46 40.64 -12.22
N THR A 117 -46.86 40.08 -13.29
CA THR A 117 -47.15 40.36 -14.73
C THR A 117 -46.37 41.41 -15.57
N THR A 118 -45.65 40.85 -16.57
CA THR A 118 -45.28 41.28 -17.96
C THR A 118 -44.20 42.35 -18.28
N THR A 119 -43.33 41.91 -19.22
CA THR A 119 -42.80 42.59 -20.43
C THR A 119 -41.35 43.10 -20.39
N THR A 120 -40.47 42.28 -20.98
CA THR A 120 -39.45 42.60 -22.00
C THR A 120 -38.54 43.82 -21.78
N THR A 121 -37.22 43.59 -21.63
CA THR A 121 -36.23 43.74 -22.72
C THR A 121 -34.81 43.55 -22.15
N THR A 122 -34.13 42.54 -22.68
CA THR A 122 -32.69 42.41 -22.94
C THR A 122 -31.72 43.42 -22.29
N THR A 123 -31.00 42.98 -21.27
CA THR A 123 -29.56 43.23 -21.18
C THR A 123 -28.86 42.12 -20.42
N THR A 124 -27.95 41.47 -21.12
CA THR A 124 -27.02 40.46 -20.64
C THR A 124 -26.16 41.02 -19.52
N THR A 125 -26.43 40.59 -18.28
CA THR A 125 -25.44 40.62 -17.21
C THR A 125 -25.51 39.27 -16.53
N THR A 126 -24.76 38.32 -17.08
CA THR A 126 -24.46 37.05 -16.41
C THR A 126 -23.89 37.37 -15.04
N ALA A 127 -24.58 36.88 -14.01
CA ALA A 127 -24.21 36.99 -12.62
C ALA A 127 -22.74 36.57 -12.42
N THR A 128 -21.96 37.51 -11.90
CA THR A 128 -20.60 37.26 -11.41
C THR A 128 -20.70 36.34 -10.20
N GLU A 129 -20.36 35.07 -10.37
CA GLU A 129 -19.98 34.18 -9.27
C GLU A 129 -18.83 34.84 -8.48
N PRO A 130 -18.80 34.76 -7.14
CA PRO A 130 -17.67 35.29 -6.38
C PRO A 130 -16.39 34.58 -6.84
N PRO A 131 -15.27 35.30 -7.02
CA PRO A 131 -14.07 34.70 -7.55
C PRO A 131 -13.54 33.68 -6.55
N ASP A 132 -13.53 32.40 -6.92
CA ASP A 132 -12.71 31.39 -6.26
C ASP A 132 -11.28 31.94 -6.17
N GLU A 133 -10.84 32.36 -4.99
CA GLU A 133 -9.48 32.86 -4.80
C GLU A 133 -8.52 31.67 -4.86
N VAL A 134 -8.08 31.38 -6.08
CA VAL A 134 -7.24 30.21 -6.38
C VAL A 134 -5.81 30.50 -5.90
N ILE A 135 -5.46 29.88 -4.78
CA ILE A 135 -4.12 29.93 -4.21
C ILE A 135 -3.17 29.13 -5.10
N HIS A 136 -2.09 29.78 -5.55
CA HIS A 136 -1.04 29.16 -6.36
C HIS A 136 0.33 29.38 -5.72
N VAL A 137 1.20 28.37 -5.85
CA VAL A 137 2.60 28.43 -5.38
C VAL A 137 3.50 28.63 -6.61
N PRO A 138 4.11 29.81 -6.80
CA PRO A 138 5.00 30.05 -7.93
C PRO A 138 6.38 29.40 -7.74
N LEU A 139 7.09 29.21 -8.86
CA LEU A 139 8.51 28.86 -8.84
C LEU A 139 9.34 30.09 -8.43
N LYS A 140 10.42 29.88 -7.68
CA LYS A 140 11.37 30.96 -7.38
C LYS A 140 11.95 31.50 -8.70
N ARG A 141 11.98 32.83 -8.85
CA ARG A 141 12.48 33.48 -10.08
C ARG A 141 13.94 33.12 -10.37
N ALA A 142 14.76 33.02 -9.33
CA ALA A 142 16.18 32.69 -9.39
C ALA A 142 16.48 31.19 -9.12
N CYS A 143 15.59 30.28 -9.52
CA CYS A 143 15.86 28.84 -9.45
C CYS A 143 16.93 28.44 -10.49
N ALA A 144 17.82 27.50 -10.14
CA ALA A 144 18.85 26.97 -11.05
C ALA A 144 18.26 26.47 -12.38
N LEU A 145 17.04 25.92 -12.35
CA LEU A 145 16.32 25.50 -13.55
C LEU A 145 16.05 26.67 -14.51
N ASN A 146 15.66 27.84 -13.99
CA ASN A 146 15.45 29.03 -14.81
C ASN A 146 16.76 29.55 -15.40
N LEU A 147 17.88 29.43 -14.67
CA LEU A 147 19.21 29.78 -15.20
C LEU A 147 19.61 28.87 -16.36
N VAL A 148 19.37 27.55 -16.25
CA VAL A 148 19.60 26.60 -17.35
C VAL A 148 18.71 26.90 -18.55
N ILE A 149 17.44 27.27 -18.33
CA ILE A 149 16.54 27.70 -19.42
C ILE A 149 17.09 28.95 -20.11
N ILE A 150 17.50 29.98 -19.37
CA ILE A 150 18.08 31.21 -19.95
C ILE A 150 19.36 30.88 -20.73
N ALA A 151 20.24 30.04 -20.17
CA ALA A 151 21.45 29.59 -20.85
C ALA A 151 21.13 28.84 -22.15
N SER A 152 20.09 27.99 -22.16
CA SER A 152 19.66 27.26 -23.36
C SER A 152 19.12 28.19 -24.45
N VAL A 153 18.40 29.25 -24.07
CA VAL A 153 17.88 30.25 -25.00
C VAL A 153 19.02 31.05 -25.61
N ILE A 154 19.99 31.50 -24.80
CA ILE A 154 21.18 32.22 -25.28
C ILE A 154 21.99 31.34 -26.24
N MET A 155 22.18 30.07 -25.90
CA MET A 155 22.92 29.12 -26.74
C MET A 155 22.22 28.87 -28.08
N THR A 156 20.89 28.73 -28.06
CA THR A 156 20.09 28.56 -29.29
C THR A 156 20.17 29.80 -30.18
N ALA A 157 20.08 31.00 -29.59
CA ALA A 157 20.21 32.26 -30.33
C ALA A 157 21.63 32.44 -30.91
N GLY A 158 22.66 32.04 -30.16
CA GLY A 158 24.05 32.05 -30.62
C GLY A 158 24.29 31.13 -31.80
N LEU A 159 23.77 29.90 -31.76
CA LEU A 159 23.85 28.95 -32.88
C LEU A 159 23.09 29.46 -34.11
N PHE A 160 21.93 30.08 -33.92
CA PHE A 160 21.16 30.67 -35.01
C PHE A 160 21.92 31.81 -35.70
N ALA A 161 22.52 32.71 -34.92
CA ALA A 161 23.35 33.81 -35.47
C ALA A 161 24.61 33.27 -36.17
N TRP A 162 25.24 32.23 -35.62
CA TRP A 162 26.41 31.59 -36.23
C TRP A 162 26.05 30.92 -37.56
N ALA A 163 24.94 30.19 -37.64
CA ALA A 163 24.45 29.59 -38.88
C ALA A 163 24.24 30.66 -39.97
N GLY A 164 23.66 31.81 -39.60
CA GLY A 164 23.50 32.95 -40.50
C GLY A 164 24.83 33.54 -40.99
N SER A 165 25.84 33.61 -40.12
CA SER A 165 27.17 34.12 -40.49
C SER A 165 27.93 33.19 -41.45
N ILE A 166 27.68 31.87 -41.39
CA ILE A 166 28.29 30.89 -42.32
C ILE A 166 27.48 30.78 -43.62
N GLY A 167 26.24 31.28 -43.64
CA GLY A 167 25.34 31.14 -44.79
C GLY A 167 24.68 29.76 -44.90
N ASP A 168 24.63 28.99 -43.80
CA ASP A 168 23.93 27.69 -43.76
C ASP A 168 22.42 27.92 -43.50
N GLY A 169 21.68 28.14 -44.58
CA GLY A 169 20.24 28.38 -44.52
C GLY A 169 19.44 27.18 -44.01
N ILE A 170 19.90 25.95 -44.27
CA ILE A 170 19.23 24.73 -43.80
C ILE A 170 19.35 24.65 -42.28
N ALA A 171 20.52 24.95 -41.71
CA ALA A 171 20.71 25.01 -40.27
C ALA A 171 19.86 26.08 -39.59
N MET A 172 19.68 27.25 -40.20
CA MET A 172 18.77 28.27 -39.67
C MET A 172 17.32 27.78 -39.60
N ILE A 173 16.82 27.18 -40.68
CA ILE A 173 15.46 26.64 -40.74
C ILE A 173 15.31 25.50 -39.72
N SER A 174 16.31 24.62 -39.57
CA SER A 174 16.24 23.52 -38.60
C SER A 174 16.17 24.03 -37.15
N ILE A 175 17.03 25.00 -36.79
CA ILE A 175 17.06 25.59 -35.44
C ILE A 175 15.74 26.33 -35.14
N ALA A 176 15.23 27.11 -36.09
CA ALA A 176 13.95 27.81 -35.94
C ALA A 176 12.78 26.83 -35.77
N THR A 177 12.75 25.77 -36.59
CA THR A 177 11.71 24.73 -36.53
C THR A 177 11.77 23.96 -35.20
N MET A 178 12.98 23.63 -34.71
CA MET A 178 13.17 22.93 -33.44
C MET A 178 12.78 23.80 -32.24
N SER A 179 13.10 25.10 -32.27
CA SER A 179 12.70 26.06 -31.26
C SER A 179 11.17 26.24 -31.20
N LEU A 180 10.52 26.32 -32.37
CA LEU A 180 9.06 26.37 -32.47
C LEU A 180 8.41 25.08 -31.93
N SER A 181 8.94 23.92 -32.31
CA SER A 181 8.48 22.62 -31.80
C SER A 181 8.55 22.56 -30.26
N THR A 182 9.70 22.91 -29.69
CA THR A 182 9.92 22.92 -28.23
C THR A 182 8.97 23.89 -27.53
N SER A 183 8.79 25.09 -28.09
CA SER A 183 7.88 26.11 -27.55
C SER A 183 6.41 25.64 -27.53
N LEU A 184 5.95 24.96 -28.59
CA LEU A 184 4.61 24.39 -28.66
C LEU A 184 4.43 23.24 -27.67
N ALA A 185 5.44 22.38 -27.51
CA ALA A 185 5.43 21.30 -26.53
C ALA A 185 5.36 21.84 -25.08
N CYS A 186 6.13 22.88 -24.77
CA CYS A 186 6.11 23.57 -23.47
C CYS A 186 4.77 24.25 -23.21
N LEU A 187 4.21 24.97 -24.20
CA LEU A 187 2.89 25.60 -24.08
C LEU A 187 1.80 24.56 -23.83
N SER A 188 1.84 23.45 -24.57
CA SER A 188 0.91 22.33 -24.42
C SER A 188 0.96 21.70 -23.02
N SER A 189 2.14 21.71 -22.39
CA SER A 189 2.37 21.15 -21.06
C SER A 189 2.39 22.21 -19.95
N SER A 190 1.89 23.43 -20.20
CA SER A 190 1.90 24.49 -19.19
C SER A 190 0.84 24.26 -18.11
N TRP A 191 1.27 24.22 -16.85
CA TRP A 191 0.41 24.02 -15.69
C TRP A 191 0.87 24.84 -14.48
N LYS A 192 -0.02 24.98 -13.50
CA LYS A 192 0.27 25.59 -12.20
C LYS A 192 -0.34 24.76 -11.07
N PRO A 193 0.35 24.62 -9.93
CA PRO A 193 -0.22 23.96 -8.75
C PRO A 193 -1.28 24.86 -8.11
N VAL A 194 -2.38 24.26 -7.70
CA VAL A 194 -3.47 24.91 -6.97
C VAL A 194 -3.68 24.20 -5.65
N LEU A 195 -3.69 25.00 -4.56
CA LEU A 195 -4.01 24.52 -3.23
C LEU A 195 -5.50 24.71 -2.93
N SER A 196 -6.09 23.82 -2.13
CA SER A 196 -7.50 23.92 -1.76
C SER A 196 -7.72 24.88 -0.60
N ALA A 197 -8.71 25.76 -0.71
CA ALA A 197 -9.01 26.82 0.25
C ALA A 197 -10.33 26.60 1.02
N ARG A 198 -10.63 27.57 1.93
CA ARG A 198 -11.93 27.90 2.58
C ARG A 198 -13.22 27.85 1.75
N PRO A 199 -14.15 26.89 1.89
CA PRO A 199 -15.58 27.20 1.72
C PRO A 199 -16.10 28.49 2.32
N THR A 200 -16.03 28.44 3.64
CA THR A 200 -16.95 29.05 4.58
C THR A 200 -16.14 29.53 5.78
N SER A 201 -16.38 30.74 6.25
CA SER A 201 -15.60 31.34 7.35
C SER A 201 -16.05 30.91 8.75
N ALA A 202 -16.48 29.66 8.93
CA ALA A 202 -16.88 29.16 10.25
C ALA A 202 -15.67 29.07 11.19
N GLU A 203 -15.88 29.46 12.46
CA GLU A 203 -14.88 29.28 13.52
C GLU A 203 -14.59 27.79 13.73
N VAL A 204 -13.32 27.45 13.79
CA VAL A 204 -12.86 26.06 13.83
C VAL A 204 -11.77 25.89 14.87
N PRO A 205 -11.65 24.68 15.44
CA PRO A 205 -10.54 24.37 16.33
C PRO A 205 -9.18 24.54 15.62
N PRO A 206 -8.09 24.66 16.39
CA PRO A 206 -6.74 24.72 15.84
C PRO A 206 -6.42 23.51 14.95
N GLY A 207 -5.64 23.75 13.90
CA GLY A 207 -5.26 22.74 12.90
C GLY A 207 -3.97 22.01 13.27
N ASP A 208 -3.72 21.76 14.55
CA ASP A 208 -2.49 21.08 14.95
C ASP A 208 -2.51 19.63 14.44
N ILE A 209 -1.40 19.20 13.85
CA ILE A 209 -1.27 17.84 13.29
C ILE A 209 -0.02 17.15 13.78
N VAL A 210 -0.08 15.83 13.86
CA VAL A 210 1.06 14.95 14.12
C VAL A 210 1.28 14.06 12.91
N ILE A 211 2.50 14.08 12.39
CA ILE A 211 2.93 13.25 11.28
C ILE A 211 3.83 12.15 11.84
N SER A 212 3.50 10.89 11.55
CA SER A 212 4.28 9.72 11.93
C SER A 212 4.72 8.94 10.71
N THR A 213 6.02 8.64 10.67
CA THR A 213 6.65 7.93 9.55
C THR A 213 6.78 6.44 9.83
N ARG A 214 7.04 5.65 8.79
CA ARG A 214 7.37 4.23 8.91
C ARG A 214 8.61 3.97 9.79
N ASN A 215 9.59 4.88 9.79
CA ASN A 215 10.79 4.83 10.62
C ASN A 215 10.54 5.26 12.07
N ARG A 216 9.27 5.43 12.47
CA ARG A 216 8.86 5.84 13.82
C ARG A 216 9.39 7.22 14.25
N ALA A 217 9.85 8.02 13.29
CA ALA A 217 10.05 9.46 13.49
C ALA A 217 8.69 10.16 13.54
N MET A 218 8.59 11.19 14.38
CA MET A 218 7.38 11.99 14.53
C MET A 218 7.68 13.47 14.33
N VAL A 219 6.78 14.14 13.63
CA VAL A 219 6.83 15.58 13.40
C VAL A 219 5.51 16.18 13.89
N VAL A 220 5.59 17.09 14.85
CA VAL A 220 4.43 17.86 15.34
C VAL A 220 4.43 19.19 14.63
N VAL A 221 3.29 19.57 14.07
CA VAL A 221 3.12 20.84 13.37
C VAL A 221 2.01 21.62 14.05
N HIS A 222 2.36 22.79 14.59
CA HIS A 222 1.40 23.76 15.08
C HIS A 222 1.01 24.71 13.95
N CYS A 223 -0.26 24.70 13.57
CA CYS A 223 -0.75 25.55 12.49
C CYS A 223 -2.25 25.82 12.59
N THR A 224 -2.72 26.81 11.84
CA THR A 224 -4.16 27.06 11.71
C THR A 224 -4.81 25.97 10.85
N GLU A 225 -6.12 25.77 11.05
CA GLU A 225 -6.88 24.77 10.27
C GLU A 225 -6.90 25.12 8.75
N GLU A 226 -6.73 26.39 8.39
CA GLU A 226 -6.57 26.81 7.00
C GLU A 226 -5.30 26.23 6.38
N ILE A 227 -4.15 26.39 7.04
CA ILE A 227 -2.87 25.82 6.61
C ILE A 227 -2.95 24.30 6.56
N THR A 228 -3.62 23.70 7.55
CA THR A 228 -3.80 22.25 7.62
C THR A 228 -4.46 21.70 6.38
N ARG A 229 -5.52 22.39 5.92
CA ARG A 229 -6.22 21.97 4.71
C ARG A 229 -5.55 22.39 3.44
N GLU A 230 -4.84 23.51 3.40
CA GLU A 230 -4.07 23.86 2.21
C GLU A 230 -2.92 22.88 1.95
N LEU A 231 -2.17 22.50 2.99
CA LEU A 231 -0.94 21.73 2.85
C LEU A 231 -1.12 20.23 3.07
N TYR A 232 -2.03 19.76 3.94
CA TYR A 232 -2.07 18.35 4.35
C TYR A 232 -3.36 17.64 3.95
N SER A 233 -4.55 18.19 4.28
CA SER A 233 -5.81 17.49 4.01
C SER A 233 -6.42 17.80 2.64
N GLY A 234 -6.02 18.91 2.03
CA GLY A 234 -6.45 19.34 0.72
C GLY A 234 -5.88 18.54 -0.44
N THR A 235 -6.61 18.45 -1.55
CA THR A 235 -6.06 17.90 -2.79
C THR A 235 -5.26 18.96 -3.53
N GLU A 236 -3.96 18.72 -3.74
CA GLU A 236 -3.09 19.55 -4.56
C GLU A 236 -3.31 19.25 -6.05
N ASN A 237 -4.12 20.07 -6.73
CA ASN A 237 -4.48 19.82 -8.12
C ASN A 237 -3.57 20.60 -9.08
N CYS A 238 -3.20 19.95 -10.18
CA CYS A 238 -2.49 20.57 -11.30
C CYS A 238 -3.50 21.22 -12.23
N ARG A 239 -3.58 22.55 -12.24
CA ARG A 239 -4.41 23.29 -13.20
C ARG A 239 -3.61 23.55 -14.48
N TYR A 240 -3.96 22.83 -15.54
CA TYR A 240 -3.40 23.05 -16.87
C TYR A 240 -3.99 24.30 -17.51
N ARG A 241 -3.15 25.09 -18.20
CA ARG A 241 -3.61 26.30 -18.90
C ARG A 241 -4.47 25.96 -20.11
N LEU A 242 -4.20 24.82 -20.74
CA LEU A 242 -4.91 24.32 -21.91
C LEU A 242 -5.74 23.10 -21.57
N SER A 243 -6.98 23.07 -22.09
CA SER A 243 -7.86 21.91 -22.08
C SER A 243 -7.36 20.80 -23.01
N ASP A 244 -7.99 19.62 -22.94
CA ASP A 244 -7.41 18.40 -23.53
C ASP A 244 -7.34 18.40 -25.06
N ARG A 245 -8.32 18.97 -25.76
CA ARG A 245 -8.32 19.05 -27.23
C ARG A 245 -7.18 19.92 -27.78
N PRO A 246 -7.03 21.20 -27.37
CA PRO A 246 -5.92 22.03 -27.84
C PRO A 246 -4.56 21.50 -27.36
N HIS A 247 -4.48 20.86 -26.19
CA HIS A 247 -3.27 20.16 -25.73
C HIS A 247 -2.82 19.07 -26.73
N ARG A 248 -3.73 18.14 -27.08
CA ARG A 248 -3.42 17.05 -28.03
C ARG A 248 -3.05 17.57 -29.41
N ALA A 249 -3.73 18.61 -29.89
CA ALA A 249 -3.42 19.24 -31.17
C ALA A 249 -2.01 19.85 -31.18
N LEU A 250 -1.67 20.64 -30.15
CA LEU A 250 -0.34 21.27 -30.06
C LEU A 250 0.79 20.25 -29.87
N LEU A 251 0.55 19.19 -29.08
CA LEU A 251 1.53 18.11 -28.89
C LEU A 251 1.76 17.31 -30.19
N GLY A 252 0.70 17.07 -30.96
CA GLY A 252 0.80 16.47 -32.29
C GLY A 252 1.62 17.34 -33.24
N THR A 253 1.30 18.64 -33.30
CA THR A 253 2.03 19.62 -34.12
C THR A 253 3.49 19.73 -33.73
N SER A 254 3.82 19.78 -32.43
CA SER A 254 5.22 19.83 -31.99
C SER A 254 6.00 18.60 -32.42
N THR A 255 5.39 17.41 -32.36
CA THR A 255 6.04 16.14 -32.76
C THR A 255 6.35 16.12 -34.25
N VAL A 256 5.42 16.57 -35.10
CA VAL A 256 5.64 16.68 -36.55
C VAL A 256 6.76 17.68 -36.86
N LEU A 257 6.77 18.84 -36.20
CA LEU A 257 7.83 19.83 -36.36
C LEU A 257 9.19 19.31 -35.87
N LEU A 258 9.21 18.49 -34.81
CA LEU A 258 10.44 17.86 -34.32
C LEU A 258 11.00 16.86 -35.33
N MET A 259 10.14 16.02 -35.92
CA MET A 259 10.55 15.09 -36.97
C MET A 259 11.10 15.86 -38.19
N ALA A 260 10.43 16.94 -38.60
CA ALA A 260 10.91 17.78 -39.69
C ALA A 260 12.26 18.44 -39.36
N SER A 261 12.46 18.95 -38.13
CA SER A 261 13.73 19.58 -37.75
C SER A 261 14.90 18.60 -37.74
N VAL A 262 14.69 17.34 -37.34
CA VAL A 262 15.74 16.31 -37.33
C VAL A 262 16.16 15.95 -38.76
N VAL A 263 15.22 15.85 -39.70
CA VAL A 263 15.54 15.59 -41.12
C VAL A 263 16.34 16.75 -41.72
N LEU A 264 15.97 18.00 -41.41
CA LEU A 264 16.71 19.18 -41.85
C LEU A 264 18.13 19.19 -41.27
N PHE A 265 18.29 18.80 -40.00
CA PHE A 265 19.59 18.73 -39.32
C PHE A 265 20.58 17.78 -40.02
N SER A 266 20.10 16.65 -40.54
CA SER A 266 20.93 15.70 -41.30
C SER A 266 21.48 16.29 -42.60
N ASN A 267 20.93 17.40 -43.08
CA ASN A 267 21.34 18.06 -44.32
C ASN A 267 22.17 19.35 -44.06
N CYS A 268 22.43 19.71 -42.80
CA CYS A 268 23.26 20.85 -42.46
C CYS A 268 24.75 20.58 -42.72
N GLY A 269 25.55 21.64 -42.83
CA GLY A 269 27.00 21.53 -42.93
C GLY A 269 27.61 20.89 -41.67
N TRP A 270 28.75 20.20 -41.83
CA TRP A 270 29.43 19.50 -40.74
C TRP A 270 29.81 20.40 -39.55
N THR A 271 30.08 21.69 -39.82
CA THR A 271 30.36 22.71 -38.80
C THR A 271 29.17 22.92 -37.85
N MET A 272 27.97 23.09 -38.41
CA MET A 272 26.74 23.27 -37.64
C MET A 272 26.27 21.98 -36.99
N GLN A 273 26.45 20.83 -37.64
CA GLN A 273 26.17 19.53 -37.03
C GLN A 273 27.00 19.30 -35.76
N THR A 274 28.30 19.60 -35.81
CA THR A 274 29.18 19.48 -34.64
C THR A 274 28.83 20.50 -33.55
N ALA A 275 28.58 21.77 -33.91
CA ALA A 275 28.23 22.82 -32.96
C ALA A 275 26.94 22.50 -32.18
N ILE A 276 25.90 22.01 -32.87
CA ILE A 276 24.65 21.58 -32.25
C ILE A 276 24.88 20.35 -31.36
N GLY A 277 25.66 19.37 -31.80
CA GLY A 277 26.02 18.20 -30.99
C GLY A 277 26.74 18.59 -29.69
N VAL A 278 27.69 19.52 -29.75
CA VAL A 278 28.38 20.06 -28.56
C VAL A 278 27.41 20.80 -27.64
N SER A 279 26.52 21.62 -28.20
CA SER A 279 25.51 22.35 -27.42
C SER A 279 24.58 21.40 -26.66
N TYR A 280 24.18 20.28 -27.28
CA TYR A 280 23.37 19.24 -26.65
C TYR A 280 24.12 18.55 -25.51
N MET A 281 25.41 18.24 -25.69
CA MET A 281 26.25 17.67 -24.62
C MET A 281 26.38 18.62 -23.43
N ILE A 282 26.62 19.91 -23.68
CA ILE A 282 26.70 20.93 -22.62
C ILE A 282 25.37 21.04 -21.87
N LEU A 283 24.24 21.09 -22.58
CA LEU A 283 22.92 21.15 -21.96
C LEU A 283 22.63 19.93 -21.09
N ASN A 284 22.93 18.72 -21.56
CA ASN A 284 22.76 17.50 -20.75
C ASN A 284 23.61 17.52 -19.48
N ILE A 285 24.86 17.98 -19.56
CA ILE A 285 25.73 18.14 -18.38
C ILE A 285 25.13 19.17 -17.41
N LEU A 286 24.64 20.31 -17.90
CA LEU A 286 23.99 21.31 -17.07
C LEU A 286 22.73 20.77 -16.39
N TYR A 287 21.89 20.01 -17.11
CA TYR A 287 20.71 19.36 -16.51
C TYR A 287 21.09 18.33 -15.44
N TRP A 288 22.17 17.58 -15.63
CA TRP A 288 22.69 16.66 -14.62
C TRP A 288 23.27 17.39 -13.40
N ALA A 289 23.81 18.60 -13.58
CA ALA A 289 24.33 19.42 -12.49
C ALA A 289 23.23 20.05 -11.61
N VAL A 290 22.02 20.28 -12.14
CA VAL A 290 20.94 20.95 -11.39
C VAL A 290 20.59 20.23 -10.07
N PRO A 291 20.36 18.90 -10.03
CA PRO A 291 20.07 18.20 -8.77
C PRO A 291 21.24 18.17 -7.78
N LEU A 292 22.49 18.32 -8.24
CA LEU A 292 23.66 18.38 -7.37
C LEU A 292 23.81 19.75 -6.69
N LEU A 293 23.34 20.80 -7.34
CA LEU A 293 23.43 22.17 -6.85
C LEU A 293 22.16 22.65 -6.14
N MET A 294 21.06 21.90 -6.23
CA MET A 294 19.75 22.36 -5.78
C MET A 294 19.06 21.38 -4.83
N ASP A 295 18.71 21.89 -3.64
CA ASP A 295 17.80 21.23 -2.72
C ASP A 295 16.34 21.49 -3.12
N ARG A 296 15.45 20.53 -2.79
CA ARG A 296 14.02 20.61 -3.17
C ARG A 296 13.33 21.88 -2.65
N ARG A 297 13.76 22.39 -1.49
CA ARG A 297 13.25 23.62 -0.86
C ARG A 297 13.47 24.89 -1.68
N ASP A 298 14.45 24.89 -2.57
CA ASP A 298 14.82 26.07 -3.33
C ASP A 298 14.12 26.22 -4.68
N THR A 299 13.35 25.22 -5.08
CA THR A 299 12.59 25.27 -6.33
C THR A 299 11.33 26.12 -6.19
N TRP A 300 10.63 25.99 -5.07
CA TRP A 300 9.29 26.55 -4.85
C TRP A 300 9.33 27.78 -3.94
N ASP A 301 8.55 28.78 -4.28
CA ASP A 301 8.40 29.98 -3.47
C ASP A 301 7.37 29.74 -2.36
N MET A 302 7.85 29.33 -1.19
CA MET A 302 7.04 29.11 0.01
C MET A 302 6.93 30.36 0.89
N SER A 303 7.23 31.56 0.37
CA SER A 303 7.18 32.82 1.12
C SER A 303 5.83 33.15 1.76
N ARG A 304 4.75 32.51 1.30
CA ARG A 304 3.41 32.60 1.93
C ARG A 304 3.38 32.02 3.34
N TYR A 305 4.30 31.13 3.69
CA TYR A 305 4.37 30.47 5.00
C TYR A 305 5.62 30.90 5.75
N VAL A 306 5.45 31.36 6.99
CA VAL A 306 6.55 31.52 7.95
C VAL A 306 6.70 30.20 8.68
N ILE A 307 7.81 29.52 8.40
CA ILE A 307 8.12 28.21 8.95
C ILE A 307 9.21 28.40 10.00
N SER A 308 8.88 28.13 11.26
CA SER A 308 9.82 28.17 12.38
C SER A 308 9.95 26.78 12.96
N GLN A 309 11.14 26.20 12.93
CA GLN A 309 11.41 24.95 13.62
C GLN A 309 11.73 25.26 15.09
N ARG A 310 10.94 24.73 16.03
CA ARG A 310 11.21 24.86 17.47
C ARG A 310 12.12 23.72 17.93
N GLY A 311 13.25 24.09 18.53
CA GLY A 311 14.21 23.17 19.13
C GLY A 311 15.23 22.56 18.15
N ALA A 312 16.38 22.14 18.69
CA ALA A 312 17.30 21.29 17.93
C ALA A 312 16.60 19.95 17.66
N ALA A 313 16.60 19.49 16.41
CA ALA A 313 16.13 18.16 16.05
C ALA A 313 16.69 17.15 17.05
N PHE A 314 15.83 16.49 17.83
CA PHE A 314 16.31 15.59 18.86
C PHE A 314 16.82 14.34 18.16
N SER A 315 18.12 14.35 17.87
CA SER A 315 18.83 13.30 17.14
C SER A 315 19.20 12.18 18.11
N PRO A 316 19.21 10.90 17.67
CA PRO A 316 19.48 9.72 18.50
C PRO A 316 20.91 9.63 19.08
N SER A 317 21.63 10.73 19.26
CA SER A 317 22.94 10.75 19.95
C SER A 317 22.85 10.43 21.45
N ARG A 318 21.65 10.17 22.00
CA ARG A 318 21.45 9.49 23.29
C ARG A 318 21.28 7.98 23.09
N PRO A 319 21.87 7.13 23.96
CA PRO A 319 21.99 5.68 23.75
C PRO A 319 20.68 4.86 23.73
N LYS A 320 19.48 5.47 23.77
CA LYS A 320 18.19 4.76 23.79
C LYS A 320 17.06 5.49 23.05
N ALA A 321 17.28 5.94 21.82
CA ALA A 321 16.18 6.44 21.00
C ALA A 321 15.17 5.30 20.73
N SER A 322 13.91 5.52 21.13
CA SER A 322 12.86 4.50 21.06
C SER A 322 11.53 5.13 20.64
N PHE A 323 10.67 4.32 20.01
CA PHE A 323 9.33 4.75 19.62
C PHE A 323 8.53 5.33 20.80
N THR A 324 8.64 4.70 21.98
CA THR A 324 7.93 5.13 23.19
C THR A 324 8.38 6.51 23.66
N GLN A 325 9.67 6.81 23.53
CA GLN A 325 10.22 8.12 23.85
C GLN A 325 9.77 9.19 22.86
N THR A 326 9.86 8.91 21.56
CA THR A 326 9.38 9.82 20.49
C THR A 326 7.88 10.08 20.62
N LEU A 327 7.09 9.04 20.94
CA LEU A 327 5.66 9.14 21.18
C LEU A 327 5.36 10.02 22.40
N TRP A 328 6.11 9.86 23.49
CA TRP A 328 5.95 10.72 24.67
C TRP A 328 6.26 12.18 24.36
N TYR A 329 7.31 12.48 23.60
CA TYR A 329 7.59 13.86 23.17
C TYR A 329 6.46 14.47 22.34
N ALA A 330 5.88 13.69 21.43
CA ALA A 330 4.70 14.14 20.69
C ALA A 330 3.49 14.40 21.61
N VAL A 331 3.27 13.56 22.63
CA VAL A 331 2.21 13.77 23.64
C VAL A 331 2.51 15.00 24.50
N GLN A 332 3.77 15.24 24.86
CA GLN A 332 4.21 16.39 25.65
C GLN A 332 3.94 17.71 24.91
N GLU A 333 4.25 17.77 23.61
CA GLU A 333 3.99 18.97 22.79
C GLU A 333 2.50 19.17 22.51
N THR A 334 1.75 18.10 22.20
CA THR A 334 0.31 18.20 21.87
C THR A 334 -0.59 18.31 23.10
N LYS A 335 -0.11 17.92 24.29
CA LYS A 335 -0.87 17.82 25.56
C LYS A 335 -2.18 17.03 25.43
N ARG A 336 -2.23 16.08 24.49
CA ARG A 336 -3.39 15.23 24.22
C ARG A 336 -2.92 13.84 23.78
N THR A 337 -3.77 12.83 23.96
CA THR A 337 -3.48 11.43 23.60
C THR A 337 -4.49 10.81 22.64
N GLU A 338 -5.64 11.46 22.41
CA GLU A 338 -6.74 10.98 21.56
C GLU A 338 -6.27 10.66 20.13
N TRP A 339 -5.38 11.50 19.58
CA TRP A 339 -4.82 11.34 18.24
C TRP A 339 -3.97 10.06 18.09
N VAL A 340 -3.42 9.51 19.18
CA VAL A 340 -2.64 8.25 19.15
C VAL A 340 -3.55 7.07 18.81
N ALA A 341 -4.76 7.05 19.39
CA ALA A 341 -5.77 6.02 19.12
C ALA A 341 -6.35 6.17 17.71
N THR A 342 -6.69 7.40 17.30
CA THR A 342 -7.17 7.71 15.94
C THR A 342 -6.15 7.30 14.87
N GLY A 343 -4.87 7.57 15.12
CA GLY A 343 -3.75 7.22 14.24
C GLY A 343 -3.33 5.75 14.26
N LYS A 344 -3.91 4.92 15.15
CA LYS A 344 -3.46 3.53 15.39
C LYS A 344 -1.95 3.42 15.57
N LEU A 345 -1.33 4.44 16.18
CA LEU A 345 0.13 4.54 16.29
C LEU A 345 0.68 3.56 17.34
N ALA A 346 -0.10 3.35 18.41
CA ALA A 346 0.15 2.38 19.47
C ALA A 346 -0.83 1.19 19.35
N PRO A 347 -0.44 0.00 19.84
CA PRO A 347 -1.34 -1.15 19.92
C PRO A 347 -2.60 -0.85 20.73
N ALA A 348 -3.77 -1.27 20.23
CA ALA A 348 -5.05 -1.16 20.93
C ALA A 348 -5.13 -2.17 22.09
N SER A 349 -4.45 -1.86 23.18
CA SER A 349 -4.37 -2.66 24.39
C SER A 349 -4.73 -1.80 25.59
N PRO A 350 -5.56 -2.29 26.54
CA PRO A 350 -5.91 -1.52 27.73
C PRO A 350 -4.69 -1.03 28.53
N TRP A 351 -3.59 -1.78 28.48
CA TRP A 351 -2.32 -1.43 29.13
C TRP A 351 -1.63 -0.23 28.47
N TRP A 352 -1.77 -0.08 27.16
CA TRP A 352 -1.28 1.10 26.44
C TRP A 352 -2.12 2.33 26.74
N ASP A 353 -3.44 2.18 26.91
CA ASP A 353 -4.31 3.28 27.33
C ASP A 353 -3.91 3.80 28.71
N ARG A 354 -3.62 2.89 29.67
CA ARG A 354 -3.08 3.24 30.99
C ARG A 354 -1.73 3.94 30.91
N TRP A 355 -0.84 3.47 30.05
CA TRP A 355 0.45 4.14 29.83
C TRP A 355 0.26 5.55 29.25
N LEU A 356 -0.68 5.74 28.31
CA LEU A 356 -1.01 7.05 27.74
C LEU A 356 -1.60 8.01 28.79
N GLU A 357 -2.47 7.52 29.67
CA GLU A 357 -2.99 8.27 30.82
C GLU A 357 -1.84 8.73 31.75
N GLU A 358 -0.92 7.82 32.10
CA GLU A 358 0.26 8.15 32.93
C GLU A 358 1.21 9.13 32.21
N ALA A 359 1.41 8.96 30.91
CA ALA A 359 2.23 9.83 30.08
C ALA A 359 1.68 11.25 30.01
N LEU A 360 0.36 11.40 29.89
CA LEU A 360 -0.32 12.69 29.91
C LEU A 360 -0.22 13.35 31.28
N ALA A 361 -0.40 12.59 32.36
CA ALA A 361 -0.28 13.10 33.73
C ALA A 361 1.14 13.59 34.07
N ASN A 362 2.17 12.98 33.46
CA ASN A 362 3.58 13.32 33.66
C ASN A 362 4.18 14.20 32.55
N CYS A 363 3.37 14.87 31.73
CA CYS A 363 3.87 15.67 30.60
C CYS A 363 4.84 16.81 31.01
N GLU A 364 4.69 17.38 32.21
CA GLU A 364 5.56 18.45 32.72
C GLU A 364 6.76 17.91 33.52
N ASN A 365 6.81 16.60 33.79
CA ASN A 365 7.86 15.99 34.59
C ASN A 365 9.05 15.55 33.71
N VAL A 366 10.11 16.36 33.72
CA VAL A 366 11.35 16.11 32.94
C VAL A 366 12.10 14.85 33.40
N ALA A 367 11.90 14.41 34.65
CA ALA A 367 12.60 13.26 35.23
C ALA A 367 11.89 11.92 34.98
N TRP A 368 10.68 11.93 34.40
CA TRP A 368 9.91 10.71 34.14
C TRP A 368 10.46 9.98 32.90
N ASP A 369 10.79 8.68 33.04
CA ASP A 369 11.24 7.86 31.92
C ASP A 369 10.05 7.14 31.24
N PRO A 370 9.68 7.51 30.01
CA PRO A 370 8.56 6.90 29.29
C PRO A 370 8.80 5.42 28.97
N VAL A 371 10.05 5.00 28.77
CA VAL A 371 10.41 3.62 28.39
C VAL A 371 10.26 2.70 29.59
N GLU A 372 10.79 3.12 30.75
CA GLU A 372 10.63 2.39 32.00
C GLU A 372 9.15 2.26 32.38
N ALA A 373 8.38 3.34 32.25
CA ALA A 373 6.94 3.31 32.51
C ALA A 373 6.22 2.27 31.63
N LYS A 374 6.54 2.21 30.33
CA LYS A 374 5.98 1.18 29.42
C LYS A 374 6.39 -0.22 29.89
N ASP A 375 7.66 -0.44 30.20
CA ASP A 375 8.15 -1.76 30.60
C ASP A 375 7.46 -2.25 31.87
N ARG A 376 7.16 -1.36 32.83
CA ARG A 376 6.34 -1.68 34.02
C ARG A 376 4.93 -2.14 33.66
N TRP A 377 4.21 -1.39 32.80
CA TRP A 377 2.85 -1.78 32.39
C TRP A 377 2.83 -3.08 31.59
N MET A 378 3.83 -3.31 30.73
CA MET A 378 3.95 -4.58 29.99
C MET A 378 4.24 -5.76 30.93
N ALA A 379 5.05 -5.57 31.97
CA ALA A 379 5.29 -6.60 32.97
C ALA A 379 4.00 -6.95 33.74
N MET A 380 3.19 -5.95 34.10
CA MET A 380 1.87 -6.17 34.71
C MET A 380 0.94 -6.93 33.76
N ALA A 381 0.91 -6.57 32.47
CA ALA A 381 0.10 -7.25 31.47
C ALA A 381 0.44 -8.75 31.35
N VAL A 382 1.73 -9.08 31.34
CA VAL A 382 2.20 -10.47 31.33
C VAL A 382 1.79 -11.20 32.60
N GLN A 383 1.91 -10.56 33.76
CA GLN A 383 1.54 -11.16 35.03
C GLN A 383 0.04 -11.43 35.13
N THR A 384 -0.80 -10.45 34.78
CA THR A 384 -2.26 -10.63 34.75
C THR A 384 -2.68 -11.71 33.76
N SER A 385 -2.04 -11.79 32.59
CA SER A 385 -2.31 -12.87 31.63
C SER A 385 -1.95 -14.25 32.21
N LYS A 386 -0.81 -14.38 32.89
CA LYS A 386 -0.42 -15.62 33.59
C LYS A 386 -1.43 -15.99 34.69
N GLU A 387 -1.89 -15.02 35.47
CA GLU A 387 -2.89 -15.21 36.52
C GLU A 387 -4.24 -15.62 35.93
N GLN A 388 -4.68 -14.99 34.84
CA GLN A 388 -5.91 -15.36 34.12
C GLN A 388 -5.81 -16.77 33.53
N MET A 389 -4.66 -17.15 32.96
CA MET A 389 -4.43 -18.51 32.47
C MET A 389 -4.41 -19.53 33.60
N ALA A 390 -3.80 -19.21 34.75
CA ALA A 390 -3.78 -20.06 35.93
C ALA A 390 -5.19 -20.20 36.57
N ALA A 391 -5.94 -19.09 36.63
CA ALA A 391 -7.32 -19.07 37.09
C ALA A 391 -8.23 -19.86 36.14
N ALA A 392 -8.12 -19.67 34.82
CA ALA A 392 -8.87 -20.44 33.83
C ALA A 392 -8.53 -21.94 33.87
N ALA A 393 -7.27 -22.31 34.10
CA ALA A 393 -6.87 -23.69 34.31
C ALA A 393 -7.46 -24.28 35.61
N THR A 394 -7.57 -23.48 36.66
CA THR A 394 -8.17 -23.86 37.94
C THR A 394 -9.69 -23.98 37.82
N THR A 395 -10.36 -23.03 37.17
CA THR A 395 -11.80 -23.09 36.87
C THR A 395 -12.11 -24.30 35.98
N ARG A 396 -11.30 -24.59 34.95
CA ARG A 396 -11.47 -25.78 34.10
C ARG A 396 -11.31 -27.09 34.88
N ARG A 397 -10.48 -27.11 35.93
CA ARG A 397 -10.40 -28.25 36.87
C ARG A 397 -11.63 -28.37 37.78
N GLN A 398 -12.28 -27.25 38.13
CA GLN A 398 -13.41 -27.21 39.06
C GLN A 398 -14.79 -27.36 38.39
N THR A 399 -14.97 -26.88 37.15
CA THR A 399 -16.22 -27.02 36.37
C THR A 399 -16.22 -28.24 35.45
N ALA A 400 -15.22 -29.11 35.56
CA ALA A 400 -15.34 -30.47 35.04
C ALA A 400 -16.50 -31.17 35.77
N PRO A 401 -17.57 -31.62 35.10
CA PRO A 401 -18.71 -32.21 35.78
C PRO A 401 -18.30 -33.50 36.50
N ALA A 402 -18.63 -33.61 37.78
CA ALA A 402 -18.29 -34.74 38.65
C ALA A 402 -19.09 -36.04 38.39
N LEU A 403 -19.66 -36.20 37.18
CA LEU A 403 -20.30 -37.43 36.68
C LEU A 403 -19.75 -37.84 35.29
N VAL A 404 -18.59 -37.31 34.88
CA VAL A 404 -17.96 -37.59 33.58
C VAL A 404 -16.93 -38.73 33.65
N GLY A 405 -16.49 -39.14 34.85
CA GLY A 405 -15.53 -40.24 35.01
C GLY A 405 -16.08 -41.57 34.49
N ASP A 406 -17.22 -42.01 35.02
CA ASP A 406 -17.80 -43.32 34.66
C ASP A 406 -18.34 -43.36 33.23
N GLU A 407 -18.97 -42.28 32.73
CA GLU A 407 -19.47 -42.23 31.34
C GLU A 407 -18.31 -42.14 30.34
N ALA A 408 -17.26 -41.36 30.64
CA ALA A 408 -16.09 -41.29 29.77
C ALA A 408 -15.28 -42.59 29.80
N GLU A 409 -15.12 -43.22 30.97
CA GLU A 409 -14.47 -44.54 31.06
C GLU A 409 -15.27 -45.60 30.32
N HIS A 410 -16.61 -45.61 30.47
CA HIS A 410 -17.48 -46.51 29.70
C HIS A 410 -17.34 -46.26 28.19
N TRP A 411 -17.36 -45.00 27.75
CA TRP A 411 -17.18 -44.64 26.34
C TRP A 411 -15.80 -45.06 25.81
N PHE A 412 -14.73 -44.85 26.58
CA PHE A 412 -13.37 -45.28 26.20
C PHE A 412 -13.30 -46.80 26.06
N ASN A 413 -13.86 -47.54 27.02
CA ASN A 413 -13.88 -49.00 27.00
C ASN A 413 -14.72 -49.53 25.83
N ALA A 414 -15.89 -48.92 25.55
CA ALA A 414 -16.74 -49.28 24.42
C ALA A 414 -16.03 -49.04 23.07
N VAL A 415 -15.34 -47.91 22.92
CA VAL A 415 -14.52 -47.62 21.73
C VAL A 415 -13.38 -48.63 21.57
N TYR A 416 -12.68 -48.99 22.64
CA TYR A 416 -11.60 -49.96 22.56
C TYR A 416 -12.10 -51.36 22.21
N ALA A 417 -13.21 -51.81 22.79
CA ALA A 417 -13.84 -53.08 22.46
C ALA A 417 -14.28 -53.13 20.99
N ALA A 418 -14.99 -52.12 20.51
CA ALA A 418 -15.42 -52.04 19.11
C ALA A 418 -14.26 -52.05 18.11
N VAL A 419 -13.13 -51.42 18.47
CA VAL A 419 -11.93 -51.41 17.61
C VAL A 419 -11.22 -52.77 17.59
N GLN A 420 -11.30 -53.57 18.65
CA GLN A 420 -10.74 -54.93 18.67
C GLN A 420 -11.45 -55.88 17.71
N GLU A 421 -12.71 -55.61 17.36
CA GLU A 421 -13.51 -56.43 16.45
C GLU A 421 -13.17 -56.21 14.97
N ILE A 422 -12.38 -55.18 14.64
CA ILE A 422 -11.96 -54.93 13.25
C ILE A 422 -11.02 -56.07 12.82
N PRO A 423 -11.33 -56.85 11.76
CA PRO A 423 -10.49 -57.96 11.34
C PRO A 423 -9.14 -57.49 10.77
N ARG A 424 -8.13 -58.36 10.83
CA ARG A 424 -6.78 -58.08 10.30
C ARG A 424 -6.84 -57.81 8.79
N GLY A 425 -6.11 -56.81 8.33
CA GLY A 425 -6.09 -56.42 6.91
C GLY A 425 -7.33 -55.65 6.45
N LYS A 426 -8.19 -55.21 7.38
CA LYS A 426 -9.31 -54.32 7.10
C LYS A 426 -9.21 -53.02 7.89
N VAL A 427 -9.82 -51.96 7.36
CA VAL A 427 -9.81 -50.62 7.94
C VAL A 427 -11.22 -50.06 8.05
N THR A 428 -11.45 -49.19 9.02
CA THR A 428 -12.73 -48.51 9.21
C THR A 428 -12.53 -47.03 9.50
N SER A 429 -13.62 -46.26 9.54
CA SER A 429 -13.55 -44.82 9.80
C SER A 429 -13.94 -44.44 11.22
N TYR A 430 -13.41 -43.31 11.73
CA TYR A 430 -13.85 -42.73 13.01
C TYR A 430 -15.37 -42.52 13.10
N GLY A 431 -15.99 -42.16 11.97
CA GLY A 431 -17.45 -42.00 11.86
C GLY A 431 -18.18 -43.32 12.01
N HIS A 432 -17.64 -44.39 11.43
CA HIS A 432 -18.28 -45.70 11.46
C HIS A 432 -18.24 -46.33 12.85
N ILE A 433 -17.11 -46.23 13.58
CA ILE A 433 -17.06 -46.68 14.99
C ILE A 433 -18.04 -45.90 15.86
N ALA A 434 -18.14 -44.58 15.67
CA ALA A 434 -19.11 -43.77 16.42
C ALA A 434 -20.56 -44.15 16.09
N LEU A 435 -20.85 -44.53 14.84
CA LEU A 435 -22.15 -45.02 14.41
C LEU A 435 -22.50 -46.37 15.05
N LEU A 436 -21.55 -47.31 15.06
CA LEU A 436 -21.73 -48.65 15.66
C LEU A 436 -22.02 -48.57 17.16
N LEU A 437 -21.44 -47.60 17.87
CA LEU A 437 -21.69 -47.35 19.29
C LEU A 437 -22.95 -46.50 19.56
N GLY A 438 -23.79 -46.26 18.56
CA GLY A 438 -25.05 -45.51 18.69
C GLY A 438 -24.89 -43.98 18.81
N GLU A 439 -23.69 -43.44 18.61
CA GLU A 439 -23.34 -42.03 18.83
C GLU A 439 -22.71 -41.38 17.57
N PRO A 440 -23.43 -41.32 16.43
CA PRO A 440 -22.87 -40.89 15.12
C PRO A 440 -22.36 -39.44 15.11
N LYS A 441 -22.77 -38.62 16.09
CA LYS A 441 -22.34 -37.22 16.22
C LYS A 441 -20.97 -37.06 16.89
N ARG A 442 -20.32 -38.14 17.35
CA ARG A 442 -19.09 -38.10 18.16
C ARG A 442 -17.81 -38.70 17.51
N PRO A 443 -17.56 -38.61 16.18
CA PRO A 443 -16.37 -39.22 15.56
C PRO A 443 -15.04 -38.65 16.06
N ARG A 444 -15.02 -37.37 16.46
CA ARG A 444 -13.83 -36.73 17.04
C ARG A 444 -13.46 -37.36 18.39
N GLN A 445 -14.45 -37.79 19.17
CA GLN A 445 -14.21 -38.38 20.49
C GLN A 445 -13.56 -39.77 20.36
N VAL A 446 -13.93 -40.56 19.34
CA VAL A 446 -13.24 -41.83 19.02
C VAL A 446 -11.74 -41.59 18.78
N GLY A 447 -11.39 -40.55 18.01
CA GLY A 447 -10.00 -40.17 17.81
C GLY A 447 -9.28 -39.72 19.09
N VAL A 448 -9.99 -39.12 20.03
CA VAL A 448 -9.47 -38.77 21.37
C VAL A 448 -9.22 -40.03 22.20
N CYS A 449 -10.11 -41.02 22.18
CA CYS A 449 -9.91 -42.30 22.87
C CYS A 449 -8.62 -42.98 22.37
N LEU A 450 -8.47 -43.17 21.05
CA LEU A 450 -7.27 -43.80 20.48
C LEU A 450 -5.98 -43.01 20.74
N LYS A 451 -6.06 -41.68 20.88
CA LYS A 451 -4.90 -40.85 21.25
C LYS A 451 -4.44 -41.09 22.69
N HIS A 452 -5.36 -41.43 23.58
CA HIS A 452 -5.09 -41.67 25.01
C HIS A 452 -4.91 -43.16 25.32
N LEU A 453 -4.82 -44.01 24.30
CA LEU A 453 -4.52 -45.43 24.47
C LEU A 453 -3.12 -45.57 25.09
N PRO A 454 -2.98 -46.28 26.23
CA PRO A 454 -1.69 -46.43 26.88
C PRO A 454 -0.76 -47.32 26.05
N GLY A 455 0.56 -47.15 26.23
CA GLY A 455 1.57 -47.94 25.51
C GLY A 455 1.47 -49.44 25.79
N SER A 456 2.16 -50.26 25.00
CA SER A 456 2.17 -51.73 25.10
C SER A 456 2.57 -52.25 26.48
N ASP A 457 3.37 -51.49 27.22
CA ASP A 457 3.97 -51.91 28.49
C ASP A 457 3.09 -51.58 29.71
N SER A 458 1.86 -51.13 29.47
CA SER A 458 0.91 -50.74 30.51
C SER A 458 0.21 -51.95 31.13
N ALA A 459 -0.04 -51.89 32.44
CA ALA A 459 -0.85 -52.87 33.16
C ALA A 459 -2.37 -52.72 32.92
N ASN A 460 -2.79 -51.78 32.06
CA ASN A 460 -4.19 -51.55 31.73
C ASN A 460 -4.75 -52.65 30.82
N TYR A 461 -6.02 -53.02 31.00
CA TYR A 461 -6.69 -54.05 30.19
C TYR A 461 -6.69 -53.71 28.70
N PHE A 462 -6.92 -52.45 28.34
CA PHE A 462 -6.79 -51.95 26.96
C PHE A 462 -5.49 -51.16 26.80
N HIS A 463 -4.68 -51.52 25.80
CA HIS A 463 -3.39 -50.91 25.51
C HIS A 463 -3.03 -51.01 24.02
N ALA A 464 -2.00 -50.28 23.58
CA ALA A 464 -1.55 -50.25 22.18
C ALA A 464 -1.14 -51.62 21.61
N GLY A 465 -0.83 -52.60 22.46
CA GLY A 465 -0.52 -53.98 22.04
C GLY A 465 -1.74 -54.88 21.76
N ASN A 466 -2.95 -54.54 22.20
CA ASN A 466 -4.14 -55.38 22.03
C ASN A 466 -5.31 -54.66 21.35
N VAL A 467 -5.33 -53.33 21.31
CA VAL A 467 -6.31 -52.55 20.55
C VAL A 467 -5.65 -52.12 19.21
N PRO A 468 -6.15 -52.59 18.05
CA PRO A 468 -5.56 -52.32 16.74
C PRO A 468 -5.89 -50.89 16.24
N TRP A 469 -5.37 -49.89 16.93
CA TRP A 469 -5.62 -48.47 16.66
C TRP A 469 -5.26 -48.04 15.23
N GLN A 470 -4.30 -48.72 14.60
CA GLN A 470 -3.85 -48.45 13.24
C GLN A 470 -4.96 -48.65 12.19
N ARG A 471 -5.96 -49.50 12.47
CA ARG A 471 -7.07 -49.82 11.55
C ARG A 471 -8.14 -48.73 11.43
N VAL A 472 -8.07 -47.66 12.24
CA VAL A 472 -9.06 -46.57 12.26
C VAL A 472 -8.51 -45.33 11.56
N VAL A 473 -9.07 -45.02 10.39
CA VAL A 473 -8.66 -43.92 9.51
C VAL A 473 -9.77 -42.89 9.33
N ASN A 474 -9.51 -41.81 8.58
CA ASN A 474 -10.55 -40.81 8.32
C ASN A 474 -11.58 -41.33 7.30
N ALA A 475 -12.72 -40.65 7.19
CA ALA A 475 -13.81 -41.05 6.29
C ALA A 475 -13.44 -40.96 4.78
N ARG A 476 -12.32 -40.31 4.44
CA ARG A 476 -11.79 -40.24 3.06
C ARG A 476 -10.74 -41.34 2.78
N GLY A 477 -10.51 -42.26 3.72
CA GLY A 477 -9.50 -43.31 3.57
C GLY A 477 -8.06 -42.84 3.77
N MET A 478 -7.84 -41.63 4.29
CA MET A 478 -6.50 -41.09 4.50
C MET A 478 -6.03 -41.23 5.96
N VAL A 479 -4.73 -41.44 6.14
CA VAL A 479 -4.08 -41.51 7.44
C VAL A 479 -3.90 -40.09 7.99
N SER A 480 -4.40 -39.84 9.21
CA SER A 480 -4.37 -38.49 9.79
C SER A 480 -2.99 -38.14 10.36
N HIS A 481 -2.43 -36.99 9.95
CA HIS A 481 -1.16 -36.49 10.49
C HIS A 481 -1.35 -35.94 11.92
N ARG A 482 -0.64 -36.50 12.90
CA ARG A 482 -0.78 -36.16 14.34
C ARG A 482 0.55 -35.76 15.02
N GLY A 483 1.59 -35.55 14.22
CA GLY A 483 2.94 -35.22 14.66
C GLY A 483 4.00 -35.89 13.77
N PRO A 484 5.28 -35.51 13.92
CA PRO A 484 6.37 -36.03 13.10
C PRO A 484 6.39 -37.57 13.10
N GLY A 485 6.34 -38.20 11.93
CA GLY A 485 6.40 -39.66 11.76
C GLY A 485 5.19 -40.45 12.29
N SER A 486 4.10 -39.80 12.72
CA SER A 486 2.89 -40.50 13.19
C SER A 486 2.13 -41.19 12.06
N ALA A 487 1.95 -40.49 10.94
CA ALA A 487 1.27 -41.04 9.76
C ALA A 487 2.06 -42.19 9.13
N GLN A 488 3.39 -42.06 9.07
CA GLN A 488 4.29 -43.12 8.58
C GLN A 488 4.14 -44.41 9.41
N ARG A 489 4.20 -44.30 10.76
CA ARG A 489 4.06 -45.47 11.63
C ARG A 489 2.72 -46.18 11.46
N GLN A 490 1.63 -45.43 11.28
CA GLN A 490 0.33 -46.02 11.02
C GLN A 490 0.27 -46.68 9.64
N ALA A 491 0.86 -46.05 8.61
CA ALA A 491 0.96 -46.62 7.28
C ALA A 491 1.77 -47.93 7.25
N ASP A 492 2.92 -47.96 7.94
CA ASP A 492 3.77 -49.15 8.01
C ASP A 492 3.06 -50.31 8.74
N ALA A 493 2.41 -50.03 9.88
CA ALA A 493 1.62 -51.04 10.60
C ALA A 493 0.45 -51.61 9.77
N LEU A 494 -0.14 -50.80 8.89
CA LEU A 494 -1.19 -51.25 7.97
C LEU A 494 -0.63 -52.11 6.83
N ARG A 495 0.54 -51.75 6.29
CA ARG A 495 1.24 -52.55 5.28
C ARG A 495 1.64 -53.92 5.81
N ASP A 496 2.07 -54.01 7.07
CA ASP A 496 2.38 -55.29 7.75
C ASP A 496 1.16 -56.21 7.92
N GLU A 497 -0.04 -55.65 7.82
CA GLU A 497 -1.30 -56.39 7.81
C GLU A 497 -1.81 -56.72 6.40
N GLY A 498 -1.09 -56.32 5.35
CA GLY A 498 -1.45 -56.56 3.95
C GLY A 498 -2.41 -55.52 3.36
N VAL A 499 -2.52 -54.33 3.97
CA VAL A 499 -3.31 -53.21 3.42
C VAL A 499 -2.45 -52.39 2.46
N ASP A 500 -2.95 -52.17 1.24
CA ASP A 500 -2.26 -51.32 0.27
C ASP A 500 -2.42 -49.84 0.65
N VAL A 501 -1.31 -49.20 1.03
CA VAL A 501 -1.28 -47.77 1.41
C VAL A 501 -0.51 -46.98 0.35
N ALA A 502 -1.22 -46.21 -0.46
CA ALA A 502 -0.66 -45.35 -1.48
C ALA A 502 -0.16 -44.03 -0.88
N GLU A 503 0.99 -43.55 -1.33
CA GLU A 503 1.56 -42.25 -0.97
C GLU A 503 1.45 -41.29 -2.15
N ASP A 504 0.91 -40.09 -1.92
CA ASP A 504 0.81 -39.07 -2.95
C ASP A 504 2.05 -38.16 -3.02
N ALA A 505 2.09 -37.24 -4.00
CA ALA A 505 3.21 -36.32 -4.19
C ALA A 505 3.39 -35.29 -3.05
N MET A 506 2.40 -35.15 -2.15
CA MET A 506 2.46 -34.30 -0.97
C MET A 506 2.86 -35.08 0.30
N GLY A 507 3.10 -36.39 0.19
CA GLY A 507 3.44 -37.27 1.31
C GLY A 507 2.24 -37.65 2.17
N GLU A 508 1.01 -37.56 1.65
CA GLU A 508 -0.19 -38.06 2.31
C GLU A 508 -0.41 -39.55 1.99
N PHE A 509 -0.79 -40.33 3.00
CA PHE A 509 -1.09 -41.75 2.87
C PHE A 509 -2.59 -41.99 2.72
N SER A 510 -2.97 -42.69 1.66
CA SER A 510 -4.37 -43.01 1.32
C SER A 510 -4.57 -44.52 1.14
N ILE A 511 -5.79 -44.97 1.45
CA ILE A 511 -6.21 -46.37 1.45
C ILE A 511 -7.54 -46.45 0.70
N ASP A 512 -7.66 -47.45 -0.17
CA ASP A 512 -8.90 -47.75 -0.84
C ASP A 512 -9.89 -48.43 0.12
N LEU A 513 -10.86 -47.64 0.61
CA LEU A 513 -11.94 -48.11 1.48
C LEU A 513 -12.90 -49.07 0.76
N GLY A 514 -12.96 -49.10 -0.57
CA GLY A 514 -13.77 -50.08 -1.30
C GLY A 514 -13.19 -51.49 -1.18
N LYS A 515 -11.86 -51.61 -1.23
CA LYS A 515 -11.15 -52.90 -1.14
C LYS A 515 -10.92 -53.35 0.32
N PHE A 516 -10.47 -52.42 1.17
CA PHE A 516 -10.05 -52.73 2.55
C PHE A 516 -11.06 -52.29 3.62
N GLY A 517 -12.17 -51.66 3.24
CA GLY A 517 -13.18 -51.19 4.19
C GLY A 517 -13.87 -52.30 4.98
N TRP A 518 -14.12 -52.03 6.25
CA TRP A 518 -14.97 -52.82 7.14
C TRP A 518 -16.08 -51.92 7.68
N PHE A 519 -17.28 -52.12 7.15
CA PHE A 519 -18.47 -51.31 7.41
C PHE A 519 -19.71 -52.17 7.70
N PRO A 520 -19.71 -53.00 8.77
CA PRO A 520 -20.90 -53.76 9.15
C PRO A 520 -21.99 -52.81 9.70
N SER A 521 -23.25 -53.26 9.68
CA SER A 521 -24.38 -52.52 10.26
C SER A 521 -24.45 -52.62 11.79
N VAL A 522 -23.87 -53.67 12.39
CA VAL A 522 -23.80 -53.95 13.83
C VAL A 522 -22.44 -54.60 14.15
N LEU A 523 -21.99 -54.52 15.41
CA LEU A 523 -20.74 -55.17 15.82
C LEU A 523 -20.86 -56.70 15.77
N PRO A 524 -19.83 -57.44 15.33
CA PRO A 524 -19.79 -58.90 15.40
C PRO A 524 -20.18 -59.49 16.76
N SER A 525 -19.72 -58.89 17.86
CA SER A 525 -20.09 -59.31 19.23
C SER A 525 -21.59 -59.18 19.51
N GLU A 526 -22.21 -58.08 19.08
CA GLU A 526 -23.66 -57.84 19.21
C GLU A 526 -24.48 -58.77 18.28
N ARG A 527 -23.93 -59.15 17.11
CA ARG A 527 -24.57 -60.08 16.17
C ARG A 527 -24.66 -61.49 16.75
N GLU A 528 -23.65 -61.93 17.48
CA GLU A 528 -23.62 -63.22 18.19
C GLU A 528 -24.64 -63.27 19.34
N GLU A 529 -24.83 -62.17 20.08
CA GLU A 529 -25.87 -62.06 21.11
C GLU A 529 -27.30 -62.07 20.55
N MET A 530 -27.49 -61.60 19.32
CA MET A 530 -28.79 -61.60 18.61
C MET A 530 -29.13 -62.93 17.92
N GLY A 531 -28.26 -63.95 17.96
CA GLY A 531 -28.57 -65.32 17.53
C GLY A 531 -28.81 -65.51 16.03
N VAL A 532 -28.23 -64.67 15.17
CA VAL A 532 -28.42 -64.77 13.71
C VAL A 532 -27.26 -65.57 13.09
N SER A 533 -27.50 -66.83 12.74
CA SER A 533 -26.57 -67.70 12.00
C SER A 533 -26.56 -67.40 10.50
N ASP A 534 -25.38 -67.42 9.88
CA ASP A 534 -25.13 -67.06 8.48
C ASP A 534 -25.86 -67.92 7.42
N VAL A 535 -26.24 -67.26 6.32
CA VAL A 535 -26.33 -67.84 4.97
C VAL A 535 -25.75 -66.82 3.98
N ASP A 536 -24.61 -67.23 3.39
CA ASP A 536 -23.96 -66.93 2.09
C ASP A 536 -24.77 -66.08 1.07
N GLU A 537 -24.22 -65.01 0.50
CA GLU A 537 -23.31 -64.88 -0.67
C GLU A 537 -24.03 -64.27 -1.88
N ILE A 538 -23.49 -63.13 -2.32
CA ILE A 538 -23.12 -62.78 -3.70
C ILE A 538 -24.22 -62.39 -4.73
N ASP A 539 -23.87 -61.29 -5.41
CA ASP A 539 -24.20 -60.81 -6.76
C ASP A 539 -25.40 -59.89 -7.05
N GLU A 540 -24.97 -58.68 -7.48
CA GLU A 540 -25.34 -57.95 -8.69
C GLU A 540 -26.76 -57.38 -8.90
N MET A 541 -26.72 -56.19 -9.52
CA MET A 541 -27.80 -55.40 -10.15
C MET A 541 -28.69 -54.63 -9.14
N ASP A 542 -28.94 -53.34 -9.30
CA ASP A 542 -29.20 -52.64 -10.55
C ASP A 542 -28.94 -51.14 -10.38
N GLU A 543 -28.53 -50.54 -11.49
CA GLU A 543 -28.56 -49.10 -11.71
C GLU A 543 -29.97 -48.55 -11.46
N GLY A 544 -30.10 -47.31 -11.00
CA GLY A 544 -31.39 -46.62 -11.11
C GLY A 544 -31.70 -45.54 -10.09
N GLY A 545 -31.10 -44.36 -10.29
CA GLY A 545 -31.79 -43.08 -10.17
C GLY A 545 -32.22 -42.57 -8.79
N HIS A 546 -31.88 -41.31 -8.56
CA HIS A 546 -32.72 -40.17 -8.13
C HIS A 546 -31.77 -39.21 -7.38
N SER A 547 -31.19 -38.24 -8.10
CA SER A 547 -31.74 -36.89 -8.36
C SER A 547 -31.58 -35.95 -7.17
#